data_AF-A0A1F3BSL2-F1
#
_entry.id   AF-A0A1F3BSL2-F1
#
_cell.length_a   1.000
_cell.length_b   1.000
_cell.length_c   1.000
_cell.angle_alpha   90.00
_cell.angle_beta   90.00
_cell.angle_gamma   90.00
#
_symmetry.space_group_name_H-M   'P 1'
#
loop_
_entity.id
_entity.type
_entity.pdbx_description
1 polymer ?
#
loop_
_entity_poly.entity_id
_entity_poly.type
_entity_poly.pdbx_seq_one_letter_code
_entity_poly.pdbx_strand_id
1 'polypeptide(L)'
;MIGRIVRHSAAALSVALALAADAAPKDPIPTSTDEARKLAGMLPQTAEDHAAMARSYEQKAADWRKEAALHREMAAAYAKSHPDVKGGVRNPEAMKMEKHCMAIVKDAEKLAADADWSARYHHERAKEPEGRAK
;
A
#
# COMPACT_ATOMS: atom_id res chain seq x y z
N MET A 1 -32.38 30.67 55.95
CA MET A 1 -31.50 29.74 56.70
C MET A 1 -30.54 29.13 55.69
N ILE A 2 -29.30 29.60 55.58
CA ILE A 2 -28.10 29.27 56.39
C ILE A 2 -27.67 27.80 56.24
N GLY A 3 -26.44 27.61 55.74
CA GLY A 3 -25.61 26.40 55.92
C GLY A 3 -24.92 25.98 54.62
N ARG A 4 -23.66 26.37 54.33
CA ARG A 4 -22.36 25.81 54.80
C ARG A 4 -22.21 24.31 54.48
N ILE A 5 -21.06 23.72 54.15
CA ILE A 5 -19.67 24.07 53.81
C ILE A 5 -19.07 22.71 53.34
N VAL A 6 -18.20 22.76 52.33
CA VAL A 6 -17.01 21.94 52.05
C VAL A 6 -16.90 20.53 52.67
N ARG A 7 -16.58 19.53 51.85
CA ARG A 7 -15.49 18.56 52.13
C ARG A 7 -15.04 17.82 50.87
N HIS A 8 -13.74 17.95 50.60
CA HIS A 8 -12.99 17.17 49.64
C HIS A 8 -12.93 15.70 50.11
N SER A 9 -12.89 14.75 49.18
CA SER A 9 -12.07 13.53 49.32
C SER A 9 -11.89 12.87 47.97
N ALA A 10 -10.62 12.60 47.68
CA ALA A 10 -10.11 11.90 46.52
C ALA A 10 -10.54 10.43 46.49
N ALA A 11 -10.68 9.90 45.28
CA ALA A 11 -10.33 8.51 44.99
C ALA A 11 -9.96 8.43 43.50
N ALA A 12 -8.66 8.39 43.25
CA ALA A 12 -8.12 7.94 41.98
C ALA A 12 -8.47 6.46 41.81
N LEU A 13 -9.10 6.11 40.68
CA LEU A 13 -9.15 4.73 40.22
C LEU A 13 -8.75 4.70 38.75
N SER A 14 -7.44 4.65 38.52
CA SER A 14 -6.86 4.39 37.23
C SER A 14 -7.18 2.95 36.84
N VAL A 15 -8.15 2.76 35.96
CA VAL A 15 -8.34 1.48 35.27
C VAL A 15 -7.28 1.38 34.18
N ALA A 16 -6.23 0.61 34.45
CA ALA A 16 -5.27 0.20 33.44
C ALA A 16 -5.99 -0.74 32.45
N LEU A 17 -6.29 -0.23 31.27
CA LEU A 17 -6.75 -1.04 30.14
C LEU A 17 -5.53 -1.77 29.58
N ALA A 18 -5.40 -3.05 29.91
CA ALA A 18 -4.41 -3.93 29.31
C ALA A 18 -4.71 -4.07 27.81
N LEU A 19 -3.78 -3.60 26.97
CA LEU A 19 -3.76 -3.94 25.55
C LEU A 19 -3.49 -5.44 25.42
N ALA A 20 -4.52 -6.21 25.09
CA ALA A 20 -4.36 -7.53 24.50
C ALA A 20 -4.01 -7.34 23.02
N ALA A 21 -2.72 -7.33 22.72
CA ALA A 21 -2.20 -7.48 21.36
C ALA A 21 -1.18 -8.61 21.37
N ASP A 22 -1.63 -9.84 21.12
CA ASP A 22 -0.74 -10.89 20.62
C ASP A 22 -1.54 -12.01 19.94
N ALA A 23 -1.75 -11.85 18.64
CA ALA A 23 -2.02 -12.97 17.73
C ALA A 23 -1.62 -12.55 16.31
N ALA A 24 -0.39 -12.03 16.17
CA ALA A 24 0.29 -12.03 14.88
C ALA A 24 1.05 -13.36 14.76
N PRO A 25 1.03 -14.05 13.60
CA PRO A 25 1.89 -15.21 13.38
C PRO A 25 3.36 -14.79 13.57
N LYS A 26 4.01 -15.41 14.55
CA LYS A 26 5.44 -15.23 14.88
C LYS A 26 6.30 -16.02 13.88
N ASP A 27 6.20 -15.72 12.59
CA ASP A 27 7.24 -16.18 11.69
C ASP A 27 8.56 -15.51 12.14
N PRO A 28 9.61 -16.29 12.47
CA PRO A 28 10.85 -15.73 12.97
C PRO A 28 11.41 -14.76 11.92
N ILE A 29 11.70 -13.52 12.34
CA ILE A 29 12.55 -12.59 11.57
C ILE A 29 13.80 -13.39 11.19
N PRO A 30 14.18 -13.48 9.91
CA PRO A 30 15.35 -14.25 9.50
C PRO A 30 16.60 -13.68 10.17
N THR A 31 17.04 -14.32 11.26
CA THR A 31 18.24 -13.97 12.05
C THR A 31 19.50 -14.63 11.52
N SER A 32 19.39 -15.41 10.44
CA SER A 32 20.53 -15.98 9.73
C SER A 32 21.30 -14.87 9.00
N THR A 33 22.58 -14.73 9.33
CA THR A 33 23.51 -13.79 8.69
C THR A 33 23.60 -13.98 7.17
N ASP A 34 23.26 -15.17 6.67
CA ASP A 34 23.38 -15.52 5.26
C ASP A 34 22.20 -15.01 4.42
N GLU A 35 20.97 -15.05 4.95
CA GLU A 35 19.80 -14.48 4.26
C GLU A 35 19.85 -12.94 4.27
N ALA A 36 20.30 -12.33 5.37
CA ALA A 36 20.52 -10.88 5.44
C ALA A 36 21.58 -10.43 4.41
N ARG A 37 22.68 -11.18 4.27
CA ARG A 37 23.73 -10.89 3.27
C ARG A 37 23.22 -11.05 1.83
N LYS A 38 22.41 -12.07 1.58
CA LYS A 38 21.76 -12.29 0.27
C LYS A 38 20.83 -11.14 -0.10
N LEU A 39 19.98 -10.69 0.83
CA LEU A 39 19.10 -9.55 0.62
C LEU A 39 19.88 -8.24 0.42
N ALA A 40 20.97 -8.03 1.18
CA ALA A 40 21.84 -6.87 1.02
C ALA A 40 22.46 -6.80 -0.39
N GLY A 41 22.82 -7.95 -0.98
CA GLY A 41 23.32 -8.03 -2.36
C GLY A 41 22.29 -7.66 -3.43
N MET A 42 21.00 -7.59 -3.09
CA MET A 42 19.94 -7.14 -4.00
C MET A 42 19.68 -5.63 -3.92
N LEU A 43 20.31 -4.93 -2.97
CA LEU A 43 20.17 -3.49 -2.80
C LEU A 43 21.16 -2.74 -3.69
N PRO A 44 20.75 -1.65 -4.36
CA PRO A 44 21.67 -0.81 -5.13
C PRO A 44 22.79 -0.25 -4.24
N GLN A 45 24.04 -0.32 -4.71
CA GLN A 45 25.23 0.09 -3.96
C GLN A 45 25.87 1.36 -4.52
N THR A 46 25.75 1.56 -5.84
CA THR A 46 26.37 2.66 -6.57
C THR A 46 25.33 3.65 -7.11
N ALA A 47 25.80 4.82 -7.56
CA ALA A 47 24.93 5.77 -8.26
C ALA A 47 24.32 5.16 -9.54
N GLU A 48 25.09 4.34 -10.25
CA GLU A 48 24.65 3.63 -11.44
C GLU A 48 23.56 2.59 -11.12
N ASP A 49 23.72 1.83 -10.03
CA ASP A 49 22.71 0.85 -9.58
C ASP A 49 21.39 1.56 -9.23
N HIS A 50 21.48 2.69 -8.53
CA HIS A 50 20.31 3.50 -8.21
C HIS A 50 19.64 4.03 -9.48
N ALA A 51 20.40 4.53 -10.46
CA ALA A 51 19.84 4.98 -11.73
C ALA A 51 19.16 3.83 -12.51
N ALA A 52 19.74 2.62 -12.48
CA ALA A 52 19.12 1.43 -13.08
C ALA A 52 17.83 1.03 -12.36
N MET A 53 17.82 1.08 -11.03
CA MET A 53 16.64 0.78 -10.23
C MET A 53 15.53 1.81 -10.46
N ALA A 54 15.86 3.10 -10.59
CA ALA A 54 14.90 4.14 -10.93
C ALA A 54 14.18 3.85 -12.26
N ARG A 55 14.93 3.53 -13.32
CA ARG A 55 14.37 3.13 -14.63
C ARG A 55 13.48 1.89 -14.53
N SER A 56 13.88 0.90 -13.73
CA SER A 56 13.04 -0.29 -13.50
C SER A 56 11.70 0.06 -12.87
N TYR A 57 11.67 0.98 -11.90
CA TYR A 57 10.42 1.42 -11.28
C TYR A 57 9.57 2.30 -12.19
N GLU A 58 10.17 3.15 -13.03
CA GLU A 58 9.44 3.89 -14.07
C GLU A 58 8.71 2.94 -15.03
N GLN A 59 9.40 1.88 -15.46
CA GLN A 59 8.79 0.84 -16.30
C GLN A 59 7.63 0.14 -15.58
N LYS A 60 7.81 -0.26 -14.31
CA LYS A 60 6.72 -0.84 -13.50
C LYS A 60 5.52 0.10 -13.39
N ALA A 61 5.76 1.39 -13.14
CA ALA A 61 4.69 2.37 -13.06
C ALA A 61 3.94 2.51 -14.40
N ALA A 62 4.65 2.50 -15.54
CA ALA A 62 4.04 2.50 -16.85
C ALA A 62 3.19 1.24 -17.09
N ASP A 63 3.69 0.06 -16.72
CA ASP A 63 2.98 -1.19 -16.92
C ASP A 63 1.73 -1.30 -16.03
N TRP A 64 1.79 -0.84 -14.77
CA TRP A 64 0.60 -0.77 -13.92
C TRP A 64 -0.46 0.20 -14.43
N ARG A 65 -0.05 1.32 -15.04
CA ARG A 65 -1.01 2.22 -15.71
C ARG A 65 -1.68 1.57 -16.91
N LYS A 66 -0.96 0.76 -17.68
CA LYS A 66 -1.55 -0.03 -18.79
C LYS A 66 -2.55 -1.05 -18.26
N GLU A 67 -2.21 -1.75 -17.17
CA GLU A 67 -3.10 -2.71 -16.52
C GLU A 67 -4.40 -2.04 -16.04
N ALA A 68 -4.28 -0.87 -15.40
CA ALA A 68 -5.43 -0.08 -14.99
C ALA A 68 -6.28 0.39 -16.19
N ALA A 69 -5.66 0.74 -17.32
CA ALA A 69 -6.40 1.11 -18.54
C ALA A 69 -7.15 -0.10 -19.12
N LEU A 70 -6.47 -1.24 -19.24
CA LEU A 70 -7.05 -2.49 -19.73
C LEU A 70 -8.28 -2.90 -18.89
N HIS A 71 -8.18 -2.83 -17.56
CA HIS A 71 -9.30 -3.21 -16.70
C HIS A 71 -10.49 -2.26 -16.76
N ARG A 72 -10.28 -0.97 -17.07
CA ARG A 72 -11.39 -0.05 -17.37
C ARG A 72 -12.11 -0.45 -18.66
N GLU A 73 -11.35 -0.80 -19.69
CA GLU A 73 -11.92 -1.26 -20.97
C GLU A 73 -12.69 -2.58 -20.77
N MET A 74 -12.15 -3.51 -19.99
CA MET A 74 -12.84 -4.76 -19.65
C MET A 74 -14.15 -4.53 -18.90
N ALA A 75 -14.17 -3.62 -17.92
CA ALA A 75 -15.40 -3.27 -17.20
C ALA A 75 -16.47 -2.73 -18.16
N ALA A 76 -16.09 -1.84 -19.09
CA ALA A 76 -16.98 -1.30 -20.09
C ALA A 76 -17.47 -2.35 -21.11
N ALA A 77 -16.59 -3.30 -21.50
CA ALA A 77 -16.96 -4.40 -22.38
C ALA A 77 -17.92 -5.39 -21.71
N TYR A 78 -17.76 -5.64 -20.41
CA TYR A 78 -18.67 -6.49 -19.65
C TYR A 78 -20.08 -5.93 -19.61
N ALA A 79 -20.22 -4.62 -19.36
CA ALA A 79 -21.52 -3.95 -19.38
C ALA A 79 -22.24 -4.07 -20.73
N LYS A 80 -21.50 -4.10 -21.86
CA LYS A 80 -22.07 -4.25 -23.20
C LYS A 80 -22.46 -5.70 -23.53
N SER A 81 -21.67 -6.67 -23.07
CA SER A 81 -21.91 -8.10 -23.35
C SER A 81 -22.96 -8.73 -22.43
N HIS A 82 -23.30 -8.07 -21.31
CA HIS A 82 -24.27 -8.53 -20.33
C HIS A 82 -25.37 -7.48 -20.17
N PRO A 83 -26.32 -7.42 -21.12
CA PRO A 83 -27.35 -6.39 -21.12
C PRO A 83 -28.25 -6.49 -19.89
N ASP A 84 -28.84 -5.35 -19.54
CA ASP A 84 -29.77 -5.19 -18.44
C ASP A 84 -30.98 -6.14 -18.57
N VAL A 85 -31.56 -6.50 -17.44
CA VAL A 85 -32.77 -7.32 -17.41
C VAL A 85 -34.01 -6.46 -17.66
N LYS A 86 -35.13 -7.13 -17.97
CA LYS A 86 -36.41 -6.45 -18.25
C LYS A 86 -36.78 -5.47 -17.13
N GLY A 87 -37.21 -4.27 -17.51
CA GLY A 87 -37.54 -3.19 -16.58
C GLY A 87 -36.39 -2.25 -16.27
N GLY A 88 -35.27 -2.34 -17.00
CA GLY A 88 -34.12 -1.42 -16.86
C GLY A 88 -33.28 -1.68 -15.61
N VAL A 89 -33.41 -2.86 -15.02
CA VAL A 89 -32.58 -3.26 -13.87
C VAL A 89 -31.24 -3.75 -14.39
N ARG A 90 -30.15 -3.18 -13.85
CA ARG A 90 -28.79 -3.56 -14.24
C ARG A 90 -28.55 -5.05 -14.03
N ASN A 91 -27.87 -5.67 -14.99
CA ASN A 91 -27.51 -7.09 -14.89
C ASN A 91 -26.58 -7.32 -13.68
N PRO A 92 -26.94 -8.20 -12.71
CA PRO A 92 -26.13 -8.43 -11.52
C PRO A 92 -24.72 -8.96 -11.80
N GLU A 93 -24.55 -9.79 -12.83
CA GLU A 93 -23.24 -10.33 -13.22
C GLU A 93 -22.37 -9.23 -13.85
N ALA A 94 -22.97 -8.35 -14.66
CA ALA A 94 -22.28 -7.18 -15.20
C ALA A 94 -21.79 -6.26 -14.07
N MET A 95 -22.64 -5.98 -13.09
CA MET A 95 -22.27 -5.16 -11.92
C MET A 95 -21.16 -5.80 -11.09
N LYS A 96 -21.23 -7.12 -10.87
CA LYS A 96 -20.21 -7.87 -10.13
C LYS A 96 -18.85 -7.79 -10.82
N MET A 97 -18.83 -7.97 -12.14
CA MET A 97 -17.59 -7.91 -12.91
C MET A 97 -17.04 -6.50 -13.07
N GLU A 98 -17.90 -5.50 -13.27
CA GLU A 98 -17.50 -4.09 -13.21
C GLU A 98 -16.81 -3.78 -11.88
N LYS A 99 -17.43 -4.16 -10.75
CA LYS A 99 -16.85 -3.96 -9.41
C LYS A 99 -15.49 -4.66 -9.26
N HIS A 100 -15.36 -5.88 -9.74
CA HIS A 100 -14.10 -6.63 -9.69
C HIS A 100 -13.00 -5.94 -10.50
N CYS A 101 -13.28 -5.57 -11.76
CA CYS A 101 -12.33 -4.84 -12.59
C CYS A 101 -11.93 -3.50 -11.95
N MET A 102 -12.87 -2.76 -11.39
CA MET A 102 -12.57 -1.50 -10.71
C MET A 102 -11.75 -1.65 -9.44
N ALA A 103 -11.83 -2.80 -8.75
CA ALA A 103 -10.92 -3.11 -7.65
C ALA A 103 -9.48 -3.26 -8.16
N ILE A 104 -9.28 -3.99 -9.28
CA ILE A 104 -7.96 -4.13 -9.91
C ILE A 104 -7.42 -2.79 -10.39
N VAL A 105 -8.26 -1.94 -11.00
CA VAL A 105 -7.87 -0.57 -11.41
C VAL A 105 -7.30 0.19 -10.22
N LYS A 106 -7.99 0.18 -9.08
CA LYS A 106 -7.54 0.88 -7.87
C LYS A 106 -6.21 0.35 -7.36
N ASP A 107 -6.03 -0.97 -7.33
CA ASP A 107 -4.80 -1.60 -6.85
C ASP A 107 -3.63 -1.32 -7.81
N ALA A 108 -3.86 -1.41 -9.11
CA ALA A 108 -2.87 -1.08 -10.14
C ALA A 108 -2.45 0.39 -10.09
N GLU A 109 -3.39 1.32 -9.90
CA GLU A 109 -3.07 2.75 -9.72
C GLU A 109 -2.25 3.01 -8.46
N LYS A 110 -2.57 2.32 -7.36
CA LYS A 110 -1.77 2.37 -6.14
C LYS A 110 -0.35 1.87 -6.39
N LEU A 111 -0.19 0.73 -7.06
CA LEU A 111 1.12 0.17 -7.40
C LEU A 111 1.90 1.09 -8.35
N ALA A 112 1.24 1.76 -9.29
CA ALA A 112 1.86 2.75 -10.14
C ALA A 112 2.41 3.93 -9.32
N ALA A 113 1.64 4.45 -8.37
CA ALA A 113 2.08 5.54 -7.49
C ALA A 113 3.23 5.13 -6.55
N ASP A 114 3.17 3.92 -5.99
CA ASP A 114 4.24 3.38 -5.13
C ASP A 114 5.53 3.15 -5.95
N ALA A 115 5.41 2.75 -7.22
CA ALA A 115 6.52 2.63 -8.15
C ALA A 115 7.10 4.00 -8.55
N ASP A 116 6.27 5.01 -8.84
CA ASP A 116 6.74 6.37 -9.11
C ASP A 116 7.52 6.94 -7.92
N TRP A 117 7.02 6.73 -6.71
CA TRP A 117 7.72 7.14 -5.49
C TRP A 117 9.09 6.46 -5.38
N SER A 118 9.15 5.15 -5.64
CA SER A 118 10.38 4.36 -5.60
C SER A 118 11.38 4.82 -6.68
N ALA A 119 10.90 5.13 -7.88
CA ALA A 119 11.71 5.70 -8.94
C ALA A 119 12.32 7.05 -8.52
N ARG A 120 11.51 7.94 -7.94
CA ARG A 120 11.96 9.23 -7.43
C ARG A 120 13.03 9.09 -6.35
N TYR A 121 12.80 8.21 -5.38
CA TYR A 121 13.79 7.92 -4.33
C TYR A 121 15.13 7.51 -4.94
N HIS A 122 15.12 6.60 -5.90
CA HIS A 122 16.36 6.13 -6.54
C HIS A 122 17.00 7.19 -7.45
N HIS A 123 16.23 8.07 -8.10
CA HIS A 123 16.77 9.24 -8.79
C HIS A 123 17.49 10.20 -7.85
N GLU A 124 16.97 10.41 -6.65
CA GLU A 124 17.61 11.25 -5.63
C GLU A 124 18.91 10.61 -5.15
N ARG A 125 18.89 9.30 -4.86
CA ARG A 125 20.09 8.54 -4.45
C ARG A 125 21.18 8.50 -5.51
N ALA A 126 20.82 8.40 -6.80
CA ALA A 126 21.77 8.41 -7.91
C ALA A 126 22.51 9.74 -8.10
N LYS A 127 22.03 10.83 -7.49
CA LYS A 127 22.65 12.16 -7.56
C LYS A 127 23.60 12.42 -6.39
N GLU A 128 23.62 11.56 -5.39
CA GLU A 128 24.49 11.76 -4.25
C GLU A 128 25.94 11.40 -4.62
N PRO A 129 26.91 12.27 -4.31
CA PRO A 129 28.31 11.95 -4.54
C PRO A 129 28.68 10.71 -3.72
N GLU A 130 29.25 9.71 -4.40
CA GLU A 130 29.76 8.49 -3.78
C GLU A 130 30.74 8.88 -2.67
N GLY A 131 30.35 8.65 -1.40
CA GLY A 131 31.19 9.00 -0.24
C GLY A 131 30.50 9.63 0.98
N ARG A 132 29.16 9.75 1.03
CA ARG A 132 28.44 10.18 2.26
C ARG A 132 27.65 9.10 2.99
N ALA A 133 27.84 7.82 2.64
CA ALA A 133 27.54 6.73 3.56
C ALA A 133 28.78 6.52 4.45
N LYS A 134 28.86 7.26 5.55
CA LYS A 134 29.72 6.93 6.69
C LYS A 134 28.84 6.53 7.86
#